data_AF-A0A7Y2D6K4-F1
#
_entry.id   AF-A0A7Y2D6K4-F1
#
_cell.length_a   1.000
_cell.length_b   1.000
_cell.length_c   1.000
_cell.angle_alpha   90.00
_cell.angle_beta   90.00
_cell.angle_gamma   90.00
#
_symmetry.space_group_name_H-M   'P 1'
#
loop_
_entity.id
_entity.type
_entity.pdbx_description
1 polymer ?
#
loop_
_entity_poly.entity_id
_entity_poly.type
_entity_poly.pdbx_seq_one_letter_code
_entity_poly.pdbx_strand_id
1 'polypeptide(L)'
;MGFETIDDIYAENERARKRLLEVIGSMSDDDHELPTENGKWTVSMVVEHLADVEKSMSAICAKLLSAAAEKGIEHDGKVVVSPHFIEATVNLKKEGTKLEAPEVVQPKG
;
A
#
# COMPACT_ATOMS: atom_id res chain seq x y z
N MET A 1 7.87 9.36 -11.23
CA MET A 1 7.88 8.07 -11.95
C MET A 1 6.46 7.71 -12.36
N GLY A 2 6.27 7.46 -13.65
CA GLY A 2 5.09 6.77 -14.18
C GLY A 2 5.39 5.28 -14.24
N PHE A 3 4.36 4.46 -14.11
CA PHE A 3 4.46 3.02 -14.27
C PHE A 3 3.91 2.66 -15.64
N GLU A 4 4.66 1.89 -16.43
CA GLU A 4 4.25 1.49 -17.79
C GLU A 4 3.45 0.18 -17.75
N THR A 5 3.76 -0.68 -16.80
CA THR A 5 3.09 -1.96 -16.57
C THR A 5 2.75 -2.17 -15.09
N ILE A 6 1.91 -3.16 -14.83
CA ILE A 6 1.55 -3.59 -13.47
C ILE A 6 2.73 -4.30 -12.82
N ASP A 7 3.50 -5.04 -13.61
CA ASP A 7 4.74 -5.67 -13.16
C ASP A 7 5.73 -4.59 -12.66
N ASP A 8 5.79 -3.43 -13.31
CA ASP A 8 6.60 -2.30 -12.82
C ASP A 8 6.11 -1.79 -11.46
N ILE A 9 4.78 -1.72 -11.26
CA ILE A 9 4.18 -1.32 -9.97
C ILE A 9 4.58 -2.31 -8.88
N TYR A 10 4.39 -3.61 -9.11
CA TYR A 10 4.73 -4.64 -8.13
C TYR A 10 6.24 -4.72 -7.88
N ALA A 11 7.07 -4.57 -8.91
CA ALA A 11 8.52 -4.56 -8.77
C ALA A 11 9.03 -3.34 -7.99
N GLU A 12 8.42 -2.17 -8.18
CA GLU A 12 8.74 -0.97 -7.39
C GLU A 12 8.25 -1.10 -5.95
N ASN A 13 7.04 -1.63 -5.72
CA ASN A 13 6.50 -1.88 -4.39
C ASN A 13 7.40 -2.86 -3.60
N GLU A 14 7.83 -3.94 -4.24
CA GLU A 14 8.74 -4.91 -3.64
C GLU A 14 10.11 -4.28 -3.31
N ARG A 15 10.64 -3.43 -4.20
CA ARG A 15 11.89 -2.69 -3.93
C ARG A 15 11.73 -1.71 -2.77
N ALA A 16 10.62 -0.97 -2.70
CA ALA A 16 10.33 -0.07 -1.60
C ALA A 16 10.19 -0.82 -0.27
N ARG A 17 9.48 -1.95 -0.28
CA ARG A 17 9.28 -2.83 0.88
C ARG A 17 10.61 -3.37 1.42
N LYS A 18 11.49 -3.86 0.55
CA LYS A 18 12.82 -4.33 0.95
C LYS A 18 13.65 -3.24 1.61
N ARG A 19 13.71 -2.05 1.01
CA ARG A 19 14.43 -0.91 1.60
C ARG A 19 13.86 -0.50 2.94
N LEU A 20 12.54 -0.47 3.08
CA LEU A 20 11.88 -0.15 4.34
C LEU A 20 12.26 -1.15 5.44
N LEU A 21 12.23 -2.45 5.14
CA LEU A 21 12.62 -3.51 6.08
C LEU A 21 14.11 -3.44 6.45
N GLU A 22 14.98 -3.12 5.50
CA GLU A 22 16.41 -2.92 5.77
C GLU A 22 16.63 -1.75 6.74
N VAL A 23 15.95 -0.63 6.52
CA VAL A 23 16.04 0.55 7.40
C VAL A 23 15.52 0.22 8.80
N ILE A 24 14.29 -0.29 8.92
CA ILE A 24 13.70 -0.62 10.23
C ILE A 24 14.52 -1.69 10.95
N GLY A 25 14.98 -2.73 10.24
CA GLY A 25 15.80 -3.79 10.84
C GLY A 25 17.18 -3.32 11.33
N SER A 26 17.62 -2.14 10.91
CA SER A 26 18.85 -1.51 11.39
C SER A 26 18.64 -0.53 12.55
N MET A 27 17.38 -0.23 12.89
CA MET A 27 17.01 0.68 13.96
C MET A 27 17.04 -0.03 15.32
N SER A 28 17.34 0.72 16.38
CA SER A 28 17.20 0.23 17.75
C SER A 28 15.75 0.38 18.23
N ASP A 29 15.38 -0.31 19.31
CA ASP A 29 14.02 -0.20 19.88
C ASP A 29 13.68 1.25 20.30
N ASP A 30 14.68 2.00 20.77
CA ASP A 30 14.52 3.42 21.13
C ASP A 30 14.25 4.30 19.89
N ASP A 31 14.75 3.90 18.71
CA ASP A 31 14.53 4.64 17.46
C ASP A 31 13.12 4.42 16.90
N HIS A 32 12.45 3.33 17.27
CA HIS A 32 11.08 3.06 16.84
C HIS A 32 10.05 4.03 17.44
N GLU A 33 10.35 4.53 18.63
CA GLU A 33 9.52 5.50 19.36
C GLU A 33 9.78 6.94 18.95
N LEU A 34 10.72 7.18 18.02
CA LEU A 34 11.01 8.52 17.56
C LEU A 34 9.83 9.11 16.80
N PRO A 35 9.43 10.35 17.13
CA PRO A 35 8.38 11.03 16.40
C PRO A 35 8.85 11.41 14.99
N THR A 36 7.97 11.25 14.02
CA THR A 36 8.10 11.79 12.66
C THR A 36 8.19 13.32 12.68
N GLU A 37 8.60 13.95 11.57
CA GLU A 37 8.78 15.42 11.48
C GLU A 37 7.55 16.24 11.94
N ASN A 38 6.34 15.71 11.77
CA ASN A 38 5.11 16.38 12.17
C ASN A 38 4.71 16.10 13.62
N GLY A 39 5.48 15.30 14.36
CA GLY A 39 5.27 14.95 15.77
C GLY A 39 4.05 14.08 16.04
N LYS A 40 3.26 13.72 15.02
CA LYS A 40 1.98 13.04 15.19
C LYS A 40 2.13 11.53 15.33
N TRP A 41 3.02 10.92 14.57
CA TRP A 41 3.22 9.46 14.53
C TRP A 41 4.65 9.13 14.90
N THR A 42 4.85 8.01 15.56
CA THR A 42 6.16 7.37 15.73
C THR A 42 6.49 6.50 14.52
N VAL A 43 7.73 6.03 14.43
CA VAL A 43 8.13 5.06 13.39
C VAL A 43 7.36 3.76 13.55
N SER A 44 7.15 3.27 14.79
CA SER A 44 6.32 2.09 15.08
C SER A 44 4.89 2.24 14.54
N MET A 45 4.24 3.37 14.81
CA MET A 45 2.87 3.66 14.33
C MET A 45 2.79 3.70 12.79
N VAL A 46 3.82 4.22 12.11
CA VAL A 46 3.87 4.22 10.64
C VAL A 46 3.93 2.79 10.12
N VAL A 47 4.77 1.93 10.72
CA VAL A 47 4.96 0.54 10.30
C VAL A 47 3.70 -0.29 10.53
N GLU A 48 3.04 -0.10 11.67
CA GLU A 48 1.75 -0.73 11.96
C GLU A 48 0.67 -0.34 10.94
N HIS A 49 0.58 0.95 10.62
CA HIS A 49 -0.37 1.41 9.62
C HIS A 49 -0.13 0.77 8.24
N LEU A 50 1.13 0.64 7.83
CA LEU A 50 1.48 -0.03 6.58
C LEU A 50 1.04 -1.51 6.58
N ALA A 51 1.20 -2.21 7.71
CA ALA A 51 0.76 -3.59 7.86
C ALA A 51 -0.78 -3.72 7.77
N ASP A 52 -1.53 -2.79 8.36
CA ASP A 52 -3.00 -2.77 8.27
C ASP A 52 -3.51 -2.50 6.85
N VAL A 53 -2.83 -1.60 6.13
CA VAL A 53 -3.12 -1.34 4.71
C VAL A 53 -2.83 -2.60 3.87
N GLU A 54 -1.69 -3.27 4.09
CA GLU A 54 -1.33 -4.51 3.38
C GLU A 54 -2.33 -5.65 3.62
N LYS A 55 -2.79 -5.80 4.87
CA LYS A 55 -3.86 -6.75 5.24
C LYS A 55 -5.17 -6.43 4.52
N SER A 56 -5.52 -5.15 4.45
CA SER A 56 -6.73 -4.69 3.75
C SER A 56 -6.66 -4.97 2.24
N MET A 57 -5.49 -4.74 1.63
CA MET A 57 -5.25 -5.10 0.23
C MET A 57 -5.41 -6.60 -0.01
N SER A 58 -4.81 -7.42 0.85
CA SER A 58 -4.90 -8.89 0.77
C SER A 58 -6.36 -9.36 0.84
N ALA A 59 -7.18 -8.76 1.70
CA ALA A 59 -8.61 -9.07 1.80
C ALA A 59 -9.38 -8.70 0.52
N ILE A 60 -9.04 -7.58 -0.13
CA ILE A 60 -9.65 -7.17 -1.40
C ILE A 60 -9.24 -8.13 -2.52
N CYS A 61 -7.95 -8.46 -2.63
CA CYS A 61 -7.45 -9.43 -3.60
C CYS A 61 -8.15 -10.78 -3.45
N ALA A 62 -8.28 -11.28 -2.22
CA ALA A 62 -8.99 -12.53 -1.94
C ALA A 62 -10.45 -12.48 -2.41
N LYS A 63 -11.18 -11.39 -2.11
CA LYS A 63 -12.56 -11.21 -2.56
C LYS A 63 -12.69 -11.20 -4.09
N LEU A 64 -11.78 -10.50 -4.78
CA LEU A 64 -11.78 -10.42 -6.24
C LEU A 64 -11.49 -11.77 -6.88
N LEU A 65 -10.52 -12.52 -6.34
CA LEU A 65 -10.19 -13.87 -6.80
C LEU A 65 -11.36 -14.84 -6.56
N SER A 66 -11.99 -14.80 -5.39
CA SER A 66 -13.19 -15.61 -5.11
C SER A 66 -14.34 -15.29 -6.07
N ALA A 67 -14.62 -14.01 -6.32
CA ALA A 67 -15.65 -13.59 -7.26
C ALA A 67 -15.34 -13.99 -8.71
N ALA A 68 -14.07 -14.03 -9.11
CA ALA A 68 -13.65 -14.52 -10.42
C ALA A 68 -13.85 -16.04 -10.54
N ALA A 69 -13.50 -16.80 -9.49
CA ALA A 69 -13.70 -18.24 -9.42
C ALA A 69 -15.20 -18.61 -9.48
N GLU A 70 -16.06 -17.90 -8.75
CA GLU A 70 -17.52 -18.10 -8.78
C GLU A 70 -18.13 -17.86 -10.17
N LYS A 71 -17.50 -17.01 -10.98
CA LYS A 71 -17.93 -16.71 -12.36
C LYS A 71 -17.34 -17.68 -13.40
N GLY A 72 -16.58 -18.69 -12.98
CA GLY A 72 -15.89 -19.61 -13.87
C GLY A 72 -14.82 -18.92 -14.73
N ILE A 73 -14.37 -17.73 -14.32
CA ILE A 73 -13.30 -17.01 -14.99
C ILE A 73 -11.99 -17.57 -14.41
N GLU A 74 -11.54 -18.70 -14.95
CA GLU A 74 -10.19 -19.18 -14.73
C GLU A 74 -9.23 -18.18 -15.36
N HIS A 75 -8.63 -17.32 -14.55
CA HIS A 75 -7.68 -16.33 -15.04
C HIS A 75 -6.30 -16.97 -15.17
N ASP A 76 -5.72 -16.90 -16.37
CA ASP A 76 -4.34 -17.31 -16.72
C ASP A 76 -3.24 -16.41 -16.10
N GLY A 77 -3.59 -15.57 -15.11
CA GLY A 77 -2.69 -14.62 -14.48
C GLY A 77 -2.48 -13.31 -15.27
N LYS A 78 -3.13 -13.10 -16.43
CA LYS A 78 -3.00 -11.82 -17.14
C LYS A 78 -3.85 -10.73 -16.51
N VAL A 79 -3.17 -9.72 -15.97
CA VAL A 79 -3.81 -8.59 -15.30
C VAL A 79 -4.35 -7.61 -16.34
N VAL A 80 -5.65 -7.32 -16.27
CA VAL A 80 -6.30 -6.27 -17.08
C VAL A 80 -6.68 -5.13 -16.15
N VAL A 81 -5.89 -4.05 -16.16
CA VAL A 81 -6.24 -2.81 -15.44
C VAL A 81 -7.18 -1.98 -16.31
N SER A 82 -8.28 -1.52 -15.71
CA SER A 82 -9.21 -0.65 -16.40
C SER A 82 -8.60 0.75 -16.57
N PRO A 83 -8.81 1.42 -17.73
CA PRO A 83 -8.35 2.79 -17.96
C PRO A 83 -8.78 3.78 -16.86
N HIS A 84 -9.94 3.52 -16.26
CA HIS A 84 -10.50 4.35 -15.19
C HIS A 84 -9.64 4.36 -13.92
N PHE A 85 -9.02 3.22 -13.57
CA PHE A 85 -8.14 3.13 -12.40
C PHE A 85 -6.85 3.96 -12.59
N ILE A 86 -6.34 3.99 -13.82
CA ILE A 86 -5.16 4.78 -14.21
C ILE A 86 -5.48 6.28 -14.16
N GLU A 87 -6.62 6.69 -14.70
CA GLU A 87 -7.05 8.10 -14.64
C GLU A 87 -7.27 8.58 -13.20
N ALA A 88 -7.89 7.77 -12.35
CA ALA A 88 -8.13 8.11 -10.94
C ALA A 88 -6.81 8.31 -10.17
N THR A 89 -5.82 7.45 -10.39
CA THR A 89 -4.50 7.57 -9.74
C THR A 89 -3.68 8.76 -10.25
N VAL A 90 -3.79 9.10 -11.54
CA VAL A 90 -3.17 10.30 -12.12
C VAL A 90 -3.79 11.58 -11.57
N ASN A 91 -5.11 11.62 -11.41
CA ASN A 91 -5.83 12.79 -10.89
C ASN A 91 -5.51 13.04 -9.41
N LEU A 92 -5.51 11.99 -8.57
CA LEU A 92 -5.08 12.09 -7.16
C LEU A 92 -3.67 12.65 -7.02
N LYS A 93 -2.76 12.31 -7.94
CA LYS A 93 -1.38 12.81 -7.95
C LYS A 93 -1.27 14.26 -8.43
N LYS A 94 -2.16 14.71 -9.32
CA LYS A 94 -2.21 16.10 -9.83
C LYS A 94 -2.81 17.07 -8.83
N GLU A 95 -3.80 16.64 -8.06
CA GLU A 95 -4.50 17.52 -7.11
C GLU A 95 -3.72 17.77 -5.81
N GLY A 96 -2.61 17.05 -5.59
CA GLY A 96 -1.80 17.19 -4.37
C GLY A 96 -2.58 16.85 -3.09
N THR A 97 -3.72 16.17 -3.24
CA THR A 97 -4.65 15.87 -2.15
C THR A 97 -3.98 14.89 -1.21
N LYS A 98 -3.56 15.38 -0.04
CA LYS A 98 -3.16 14.53 1.08
C LYS A 98 -4.39 13.74 1.50
N LEU A 99 -4.41 12.45 1.16
CA LEU A 99 -5.43 11.53 1.65
C LEU A 99 -5.13 11.27 3.13
N GLU A 100 -5.93 11.86 4.02
CA GLU A 100 -5.90 11.48 5.43
C GLU A 100 -6.70 10.19 5.60
N ALA A 101 -6.10 9.23 6.30
CA ALA A 101 -6.78 7.97 6.64
C ALA A 101 -7.99 8.29 7.53
N PRO A 102 -9.18 7.73 7.25
CA PRO A 102 -10.36 7.90 8.11
C PRO A 102 -10.08 7.42 9.55
N GLU A 103 -10.74 8.01 10.56
CA GLU A 103 -10.56 7.66 11.98
C GLU A 103 -10.65 6.14 12.27
N VAL A 104 -11.48 5.41 11.52
CA VAL A 104 -11.67 3.95 11.67
C VAL A 104 -10.40 3.15 11.36
N VAL A 105 -9.49 3.71 10.57
CA VAL A 105 -8.23 3.11 10.11
C VAL A 105 -7.01 3.78 10.72
N GLN A 106 -7.24 4.72 11.65
CA GLN A 106 -6.19 5.43 12.35
C GLN A 106 -5.62 4.50 13.44
N PRO A 107 -4.32 4.14 13.38
CA PRO A 107 -3.72 3.22 14.35
C PRO A 107 -3.76 3.82 15.77
N LYS A 108 -4.00 2.97 16.77
CA LYS A 108 -4.13 3.40 18.18
C LYS A 108 -2.84 3.26 18.99
N GLY A 109 -1.76 2.79 18.35
CA GLY A 109 -0.56 2.32 19.02
C GLY A 109 -0.76 0.98 19.72
#